data_AF-A0A2R6GK62-F1
#
_entry.id   AF-A0A2R6GK62-F1
#
_cell.length_a   1.000
_cell.length_b   1.000
_cell.length_c   1.000
_cell.angle_alpha   90.00
_cell.angle_beta   90.00
_cell.angle_gamma   90.00
#
_symmetry.space_group_name_H-M   'P 1'
#
loop_
_entity.id
_entity.type
_entity.pdbx_description
1 polymer ?
#
loop_
_entity_poly.entity_id
_entity_poly.type
_entity_poly.pdbx_seq_one_letter_code
_entity_poly.pdbx_strand_id
1 'polypeptide(L)'
;MTNGLGTGFFAITLLAVLAGLALLGVAATAVAAAFYRRSGRISTRIRYPFVALLVAVLGVAGFGILVLFDEAPTAAGLFAGIVALPFLLVAVYLDRTTALSNLDVAAATVVAWGPAFLLGVVVVFGANAGTVAAFDLAPAEARRLRVAWIASAAGGVAVVLGMVSIANQVVGLLDPGASTRERS
;
A
#
# COMPACT_ATOMS: atom_id res chain seq x y z
N MET A 1 -9.24 -31.25 0.46
CA MET A 1 -8.18 -30.84 1.40
C MET A 1 -7.06 -30.26 0.57
N THR A 2 -7.04 -28.94 0.34
CA THR A 2 -5.87 -28.30 -0.25
C THR A 2 -4.77 -28.31 0.81
N ASN A 3 -3.61 -28.84 0.42
CA ASN A 3 -2.46 -28.89 1.32
C ASN A 3 -2.07 -27.43 1.61
N GLY A 4 -1.92 -27.03 2.87
CA GLY A 4 -1.60 -25.64 3.27
C GLY A 4 -0.31 -25.06 2.65
N LEU A 5 0.45 -25.87 1.92
CA LEU A 5 1.55 -25.45 1.05
C LEU A 5 1.07 -24.68 -0.19
N GLY A 6 -0.06 -25.08 -0.79
CA GLY A 6 -0.63 -24.42 -1.97
C GLY A 6 -1.14 -23.01 -1.66
N THR A 7 -1.83 -22.84 -0.53
CA THR A 7 -2.32 -21.52 -0.07
C THR A 7 -1.17 -20.60 0.31
N GLY A 8 -0.14 -21.12 0.98
CA GLY A 8 1.07 -20.37 1.32
C GLY A 8 1.83 -19.89 0.09
N PHE A 9 2.04 -20.77 -0.91
CA PHE A 9 2.67 -20.41 -2.17
C PHE A 9 1.86 -19.33 -2.90
N PHE A 10 0.54 -19.53 -3.02
CA PHE A 10 -0.36 -18.56 -3.67
C PHE A 10 -0.32 -17.18 -2.99
N ALA A 11 -0.34 -17.13 -1.65
CA ALA A 11 -0.23 -15.88 -0.91
C ALA A 11 1.10 -15.15 -1.18
N ILE A 12 2.21 -15.88 -1.26
CA ILE A 12 3.53 -15.31 -1.61
C ILE A 12 3.54 -14.82 -3.06
N THR A 13 2.97 -15.58 -4.00
CA THR A 13 2.86 -15.17 -5.40
C THR A 13 2.05 -13.88 -5.52
N LEU A 14 0.91 -13.79 -4.84
CA LEU A 14 0.06 -12.60 -4.87
C LEU A 14 0.77 -11.38 -4.28
N LEU A 15 1.54 -11.59 -3.20
CA LEU A 15 2.37 -10.55 -2.61
C LEU A 15 3.46 -10.09 -3.58
N ALA A 16 4.12 -11.02 -4.28
CA ALA A 16 5.13 -10.70 -5.28
C ALA A 16 4.55 -9.90 -6.45
N VAL A 17 3.34 -10.25 -6.91
CA VAL A 17 2.60 -9.48 -7.93
C VAL A 17 2.32 -8.06 -7.43
N LEU A 18 1.82 -7.90 -6.20
CA LEU A 18 1.58 -6.57 -5.62
C LEU A 18 2.87 -5.76 -5.45
N ALA A 19 3.97 -6.39 -5.04
CA ALA A 19 5.26 -5.73 -4.95
C ALA A 19 5.76 -5.28 -6.34
N GLY A 20 5.54 -6.10 -7.37
CA GLY A 20 5.80 -5.71 -8.76
C GLY A 20 4.97 -4.50 -9.20
N LEU A 21 3.67 -4.50 -8.91
CA LEU A 21 2.79 -3.35 -9.18
C LEU A 21 3.21 -2.11 -8.39
N ALA A 22 3.65 -2.25 -7.14
CA ALA A 22 4.16 -1.16 -6.33
C ALA A 22 5.44 -0.56 -6.95
N LEU A 23 6.39 -1.40 -7.41
CA LEU A 23 7.58 -0.95 -8.12
C LEU A 23 7.23 -0.21 -9.42
N LEU A 24 6.26 -0.71 -10.18
CA LEU A 24 5.75 -0.02 -11.36
C LEU A 24 5.14 1.35 -11.00
N GLY A 25 4.39 1.43 -9.90
CA GLY A 25 3.86 2.69 -9.37
C GLY A 25 4.94 3.68 -8.96
N VAL A 26 5.99 3.21 -8.28
CA VAL A 26 7.17 4.03 -7.92
C VAL A 26 7.87 4.55 -9.17
N ALA A 27 8.11 3.67 -10.16
CA ALA A 27 8.74 4.06 -11.42
C ALA A 27 7.87 5.08 -12.19
N ALA A 28 6.56 4.86 -12.28
CA ALA A 28 5.63 5.78 -12.90
C ALA A 28 5.62 7.15 -12.21
N THR A 29 5.67 7.15 -10.86
CA THR A 29 5.78 8.37 -10.05
C THR A 29 7.09 9.12 -10.34
N ALA A 30 8.22 8.41 -10.39
CA ALA A 30 9.51 9.00 -10.69
C ALA A 30 9.56 9.63 -12.09
N VAL A 31 8.97 8.94 -13.10
CA VAL A 31 8.84 9.46 -14.46
C VAL A 31 7.94 10.71 -14.49
N ALA A 32 6.80 10.69 -13.81
CA ALA A 32 5.90 11.84 -13.70
C ALA A 32 6.58 13.04 -13.03
N ALA A 33 7.33 12.81 -11.94
CA ALA A 33 8.09 13.83 -11.25
C ALA A 33 9.22 14.42 -12.12
N ALA A 34 9.95 13.59 -12.86
CA ALA A 34 10.97 14.03 -13.80
C ALA A 34 10.36 14.88 -14.93
N PHE A 35 9.20 14.49 -15.44
CA PHE A 35 8.47 15.25 -16.46
C PHE A 35 7.97 16.59 -15.92
N TYR A 36 7.44 16.62 -14.70
CA TYR A 36 7.02 17.86 -14.03
C TYR A 36 8.18 18.83 -13.86
N ARG A 37 9.35 18.35 -13.41
CA ARG A 37 10.56 19.20 -13.27
C ARG A 37 10.99 19.84 -14.59
N ARG A 38 10.75 19.19 -15.73
CA ARG A 38 11.10 19.70 -17.05
C ARG A 38 10.06 20.63 -17.67
N SER A 39 8.77 20.36 -17.43
CA SER A 39 7.66 21.04 -18.12
C SER A 39 6.88 22.03 -17.25
N GLY A 40 7.08 22.00 -15.93
CA GLY A 40 6.38 22.84 -14.96
C GLY A 40 4.87 22.58 -14.85
N ARG A 41 4.33 21.57 -15.56
CA ARG A 41 2.90 21.27 -15.62
C ARG A 41 2.65 19.76 -15.59
N ILE A 42 1.73 19.31 -14.74
CA ILE A 42 1.27 17.93 -14.76
C ILE A 42 0.08 17.83 -15.72
N SER A 43 0.27 17.16 -16.86
CA SER A 43 -0.81 16.91 -17.81
C SER A 43 -1.86 15.98 -17.20
N THR A 44 -3.14 16.28 -17.37
CA THR A 44 -4.26 15.43 -16.92
C THR A 44 -4.16 14.00 -17.48
N ARG A 45 -3.50 13.83 -18.64
CA ARG A 45 -3.28 12.51 -19.26
C ARG A 45 -2.41 11.59 -18.40
N ILE A 46 -1.52 12.13 -17.58
CA ILE A 46 -0.64 11.37 -16.68
C ILE A 46 -1.44 10.75 -15.52
N ARG A 47 -2.65 11.23 -15.23
CA ARG A 47 -3.48 10.73 -14.12
C ARG A 47 -4.18 9.40 -14.44
N TYR A 48 -4.55 9.16 -15.71
CA TYR A 48 -5.19 7.91 -16.14
C TYR A 48 -4.38 6.63 -15.88
N PRO A 49 -3.06 6.55 -16.15
CA PRO A 49 -2.29 5.36 -15.84
C PRO A 49 -2.22 5.07 -14.33
N PHE A 50 -2.25 6.09 -13.46
CA PHE A 50 -2.36 5.88 -12.02
C PHE A 50 -3.71 5.32 -11.61
N VAL A 51 -4.81 5.80 -12.21
CA VAL A 51 -6.15 5.23 -11.97
C VAL A 51 -6.22 3.78 -12.48
N ALA A 52 -5.64 3.48 -13.65
CA ALA A 52 -5.56 2.10 -14.14
C ALA A 52 -4.76 1.20 -13.18
N LEU A 53 -3.64 1.72 -12.64
CA LEU A 53 -2.85 1.01 -11.63
C LEU A 53 -3.65 0.80 -10.34
N LEU A 54 -4.45 1.77 -9.90
CA LEU A 54 -5.35 1.61 -8.75
C LEU A 54 -6.29 0.43 -8.95
N VAL A 55 -6.96 0.38 -10.09
CA VAL A 55 -7.92 -0.67 -10.43
C VAL A 55 -7.23 -2.03 -10.47
N ALA A 56 -6.03 -2.11 -11.06
CA ALA A 56 -5.24 -3.34 -11.08
C ALA A 56 -4.87 -3.80 -9.67
N VAL A 57 -4.40 -2.90 -8.81
CA VAL A 57 -4.01 -3.22 -7.43
C VAL A 57 -5.21 -3.67 -6.59
N LEU A 58 -6.31 -2.94 -6.64
CA LEU A 58 -7.54 -3.31 -5.93
C LEU A 58 -8.15 -4.59 -6.48
N GLY A 59 -8.06 -4.83 -7.79
CA GLY A 59 -8.50 -6.06 -8.44
C GLY A 59 -7.69 -7.28 -7.98
N VAL A 60 -6.36 -7.17 -7.98
CA VAL A 60 -5.46 -8.25 -7.50
C VAL A 60 -5.66 -8.50 -6.01
N ALA A 61 -5.75 -7.44 -5.20
CA ALA A 61 -5.98 -7.56 -3.76
C ALA A 61 -7.33 -8.18 -3.45
N GLY A 62 -8.40 -7.72 -4.11
CA GLY A 62 -9.75 -8.25 -3.94
C GLY A 62 -9.86 -9.71 -4.37
N PHE A 63 -9.28 -10.06 -5.52
CA PHE A 63 -9.19 -11.45 -5.97
C PHE A 63 -8.44 -12.32 -4.96
N GLY A 64 -7.29 -11.85 -4.46
CA GLY A 64 -6.51 -12.56 -3.46
C GLY A 64 -7.28 -12.80 -2.17
N ILE A 65 -8.01 -11.79 -1.68
CA ILE A 65 -8.85 -11.91 -0.49
C ILE A 65 -9.95 -12.94 -0.71
N LEU A 66 -10.68 -12.88 -1.84
CA LEU A 66 -11.77 -13.80 -2.14
C LEU A 66 -11.28 -15.26 -2.23
N VAL A 67 -10.17 -15.50 -2.92
CA VAL A 67 -9.61 -16.85 -3.08
C VAL A 67 -9.04 -17.39 -1.76
N LEU A 68 -8.42 -16.53 -0.95
CA LEU A 68 -7.81 -16.94 0.33
C LEU A 68 -8.83 -17.02 1.47
N PHE A 69 -10.03 -16.46 1.34
CA PHE A 69 -10.97 -16.37 2.46
C PHE A 69 -11.36 -17.74 3.02
N ASP A 70 -11.69 -18.67 2.12
CA ASP A 70 -12.15 -20.01 2.51
C ASP A 70 -11.00 -20.93 2.94
N GLU A 71 -9.82 -20.80 2.32
CA GLU A 71 -8.71 -21.73 2.53
C GLU A 71 -7.66 -21.23 3.55
N ALA A 72 -7.50 -19.93 3.69
CA ALA A 72 -6.47 -19.29 4.52
C ALA A 72 -6.94 -17.92 5.04
N PRO A 73 -7.98 -17.89 5.92
CA PRO A 73 -8.61 -16.64 6.37
C PRO A 73 -7.63 -15.67 7.04
N THR A 74 -6.61 -16.20 7.72
CA THR A 74 -5.51 -15.40 8.27
C THR A 74 -4.79 -14.63 7.16
N ALA A 75 -4.39 -15.29 6.07
CA ALA A 75 -3.71 -14.65 4.96
C ALA A 75 -4.61 -13.62 4.26
N ALA A 76 -5.89 -13.93 4.08
CA ALA A 76 -6.88 -12.99 3.56
C ALA A 76 -6.99 -11.73 4.42
N GLY A 77 -7.05 -11.89 5.75
CA GLY A 77 -7.07 -10.77 6.69
C GLY A 77 -5.81 -9.92 6.63
N LEU A 78 -4.63 -10.53 6.47
CA LEU A 78 -3.37 -9.82 6.28
C LEU A 78 -3.35 -9.00 4.98
N PHE A 79 -3.83 -9.57 3.88
CA PHE A 79 -3.97 -8.86 2.61
C PHE A 79 -4.93 -7.68 2.71
N ALA A 80 -6.07 -7.87 3.37
CA ALA A 80 -7.02 -6.79 3.62
C ALA A 80 -6.39 -5.66 4.46
N GLY A 81 -5.69 -6.01 5.54
CA GLY A 81 -5.07 -5.04 6.45
C GLY A 81 -3.89 -4.27 5.88
N ILE A 82 -3.09 -4.88 4.99
CA ILE A 82 -1.89 -4.26 4.42
C ILE A 82 -2.17 -3.54 3.10
N VAL A 83 -3.23 -3.93 2.38
CA VAL A 83 -3.51 -3.40 1.03
C VAL A 83 -4.82 -2.63 1.01
N ALA A 84 -5.94 -3.31 1.20
CA ALA A 84 -7.26 -2.70 0.99
C ALA A 84 -7.57 -1.59 2.01
N LEU A 85 -7.26 -1.84 3.28
CA LEU A 85 -7.57 -0.92 4.38
C LEU A 85 -6.75 0.38 4.29
N PRO A 86 -5.44 0.37 3.99
CA PRO A 86 -4.69 1.60 3.75
C PRO A 86 -5.22 2.43 2.58
N PHE A 87 -5.63 1.79 1.47
CA PHE A 87 -6.27 2.51 0.36
C PHE A 87 -7.55 3.23 0.79
N LEU A 88 -8.43 2.53 1.51
CA LEU A 88 -9.68 3.11 2.00
C LEU A 88 -9.44 4.26 2.99
N LEU A 89 -8.56 4.06 3.96
CA LEU A 89 -8.25 5.07 4.97
C LEU A 89 -7.67 6.33 4.35
N VAL A 90 -6.73 6.19 3.41
CA VAL A 90 -6.05 7.33 2.79
C VAL A 90 -6.97 8.04 1.81
N ALA A 91 -7.78 7.32 1.03
CA ALA A 91 -8.77 7.92 0.15
C ALA A 91 -9.80 8.74 0.93
N VAL A 92 -10.34 8.18 2.02
CA VAL A 92 -11.29 8.88 2.91
C VAL A 92 -10.63 10.06 3.60
N TYR A 93 -9.39 9.92 4.05
CA TYR A 93 -8.63 11.01 4.66
C TYR A 93 -8.46 12.18 3.67
N LEU A 94 -8.01 11.91 2.44
CA LEU A 94 -7.81 12.94 1.42
C LEU A 94 -9.13 13.59 1.00
N ASP A 95 -10.19 12.82 0.81
CA ASP A 95 -11.53 13.32 0.49
C ASP A 95 -12.05 14.29 1.56
N ARG A 96 -11.76 14.01 2.84
CA ARG A 96 -12.20 14.87 3.97
C ARG A 96 -11.31 16.07 4.24
N THR A 97 -10.04 16.02 3.83
CA THR A 97 -9.04 17.04 4.20
C THR A 97 -8.62 17.94 3.03
N THR A 98 -9.01 17.61 1.80
CA THR A 98 -8.61 18.32 0.59
C THR A 98 -9.82 18.62 -0.30
N ALA A 99 -9.77 19.72 -1.07
CA ALA A 99 -10.80 20.05 -2.06
C ALA A 99 -10.48 19.46 -3.45
N LEU A 100 -9.72 18.36 -3.48
CA LEU A 100 -9.27 17.74 -4.72
C LEU A 100 -10.43 17.02 -5.43
N SER A 101 -10.34 16.91 -6.76
CA SER A 101 -11.27 16.07 -7.51
C SER A 101 -11.08 14.59 -7.16
N ASN A 102 -12.12 13.76 -7.29
CA ASN A 102 -12.03 12.31 -7.06
C ASN A 102 -10.88 11.65 -7.85
N LEU A 103 -10.59 12.17 -9.05
CA LEU A 103 -9.52 11.68 -9.91
C LEU A 103 -8.12 12.05 -9.36
N ASP A 104 -8.00 13.21 -8.71
CA ASP A 104 -6.77 13.64 -8.04
C ASP A 104 -6.54 12.90 -6.74
N VAL A 105 -7.60 12.66 -5.96
CA VAL A 105 -7.57 11.80 -4.77
C VAL A 105 -7.11 10.39 -5.14
N ALA A 106 -7.68 9.81 -6.21
CA ALA A 106 -7.29 8.48 -6.69
C ALA A 106 -5.80 8.45 -7.11
N ALA A 107 -5.36 9.41 -7.92
CA ALA A 107 -3.97 9.47 -8.36
C ALA A 107 -3.00 9.66 -7.19
N ALA A 108 -3.28 10.58 -6.26
CA ALA A 108 -2.45 10.84 -5.10
C ALA A 108 -2.35 9.61 -4.17
N THR A 109 -3.46 8.90 -3.97
CA THR A 109 -3.50 7.68 -3.16
C THR A 109 -2.62 6.58 -3.76
N VAL A 110 -2.67 6.38 -5.09
CA VAL A 110 -1.84 5.36 -5.78
C VAL A 110 -0.36 5.70 -5.73
N VAL A 111 -0.03 6.97 -5.97
CA VAL A 111 1.35 7.47 -5.89
C VAL A 111 1.93 7.23 -4.49
N ALA A 112 1.13 7.51 -3.46
CA ALA A 112 1.52 7.31 -2.07
C ALA A 112 1.62 5.81 -1.69
N TRP A 113 0.77 4.96 -2.28
CA TRP A 113 0.73 3.54 -1.98
C TRP A 113 2.01 2.81 -2.32
N GLY A 114 2.58 3.00 -3.51
CA GLY A 114 3.73 2.20 -3.98
C GLY A 114 4.91 2.16 -3.01
N PRO A 115 5.51 3.32 -2.65
CA PRO A 115 6.61 3.37 -1.68
C PRO A 115 6.20 2.88 -0.28
N ALA A 116 5.01 3.27 0.18
CA ALA A 116 4.52 2.91 1.51
C ALA A 116 4.28 1.41 1.65
N PHE A 117 3.72 0.76 0.63
CA PHE A 117 3.50 -0.68 0.57
C PHE A 117 4.82 -1.44 0.62
N LEU A 118 5.82 -1.05 -0.18
CA LEU A 118 7.14 -1.69 -0.17
C LEU A 118 7.80 -1.57 1.22
N LEU A 119 7.71 -0.40 1.84
CA LEU A 119 8.20 -0.20 3.21
C LEU A 119 7.43 -1.08 4.21
N GLY A 120 6.10 -1.15 4.09
CA GLY A 120 5.26 -2.02 4.89
C GLY A 120 5.66 -3.48 4.78
N VAL A 121 5.88 -3.99 3.57
CA VAL A 121 6.37 -5.36 3.33
C VAL A 121 7.70 -5.58 4.05
N VAL A 122 8.68 -4.67 3.88
CA VAL A 122 9.97 -4.77 4.59
C VAL A 122 9.78 -4.79 6.11
N VAL A 123 8.88 -3.97 6.65
CA VAL A 123 8.56 -3.95 8.08
C VAL A 123 7.94 -5.27 8.54
N VAL A 124 6.96 -5.82 7.81
CA VAL A 124 6.32 -7.10 8.18
C VAL A 124 7.34 -8.23 8.19
N PHE A 125 8.09 -8.41 7.11
CA PHE A 125 9.05 -9.52 7.01
C PHE A 125 10.24 -9.31 7.96
N GLY A 126 10.73 -8.09 8.09
CA GLY A 126 11.80 -7.73 9.00
C GLY A 126 11.42 -7.91 10.47
N ALA A 127 10.24 -7.45 10.87
CA ALA A 127 9.76 -7.62 12.25
C ALA A 127 9.50 -9.10 12.57
N ASN A 128 8.89 -9.85 11.65
CA ASN A 128 8.65 -11.27 11.85
C ASN A 128 9.97 -12.06 11.95
N ALA A 129 10.91 -11.86 11.02
CA ALA A 129 12.21 -12.52 11.03
C ALA A 129 13.04 -12.10 12.26
N GLY A 130 13.06 -10.81 12.58
CA GLY A 130 13.79 -10.27 13.73
C GLY A 130 13.26 -10.79 15.06
N THR A 131 11.94 -10.91 15.21
CA THR A 131 11.34 -11.47 16.44
C THR A 131 11.64 -12.96 16.59
N VAL A 132 11.55 -13.73 15.49
CA VAL A 132 11.90 -15.16 15.53
C VAL A 132 13.38 -15.36 15.87
N ALA A 133 14.28 -14.57 15.27
CA ALA A 133 15.71 -14.65 15.52
C ALA A 133 16.12 -14.16 16.92
N ALA A 134 15.53 -13.06 17.42
CA ALA A 134 15.90 -12.48 18.70
C ALA A 134 15.47 -13.33 19.91
N PHE A 135 14.40 -14.12 19.75
CA PHE A 135 13.83 -14.94 20.81
C PHE A 135 14.00 -16.45 20.57
N ASP A 136 14.75 -16.85 19.54
CA ASP A 136 14.97 -18.24 19.12
C ASP A 136 13.67 -19.07 19.07
N LEU A 137 12.60 -18.47 18.54
CA LEU A 137 11.25 -19.04 18.65
C LEU A 137 11.08 -20.20 17.69
N ALA A 138 10.62 -21.34 18.22
CA ALA A 138 10.17 -22.44 17.38
C ALA A 138 8.91 -22.01 16.57
N PRO A 139 8.67 -22.58 15.37
CA PRO A 139 7.52 -22.22 14.53
C PRO A 139 6.15 -22.37 15.25
N ALA A 140 6.04 -23.34 16.16
CA ALA A 140 4.84 -23.54 16.97
C ALA A 140 4.62 -22.40 17.99
N GLU A 141 5.70 -21.88 18.57
CA GLU A 141 5.67 -20.79 19.55
C GLU A 141 5.37 -19.45 18.87
N ALA A 142 6.00 -19.18 17.72
CA ALA A 142 5.71 -18.00 16.92
C ALA A 142 4.23 -17.95 16.48
N ARG A 143 3.63 -19.11 16.16
CA ARG A 143 2.20 -19.22 15.85
C ARG A 143 1.33 -18.97 17.10
N ARG A 144 1.71 -19.52 18.25
CA ARG A 144 0.99 -19.32 19.52
C ARG A 144 1.01 -17.85 19.97
N LEU A 145 2.14 -17.18 19.83
CA LEU A 145 2.34 -15.77 20.16
C LEU A 145 1.77 -14.81 19.10
N ARG A 146 1.23 -15.35 17.99
CA ARG A 146 0.65 -14.57 16.89
C ARG A 146 1.63 -13.53 16.32
N VAL A 147 2.93 -13.85 16.27
CA VAL A 147 3.99 -12.93 15.83
C VAL A 147 3.69 -12.36 14.44
N ALA A 148 3.20 -13.20 13.52
CA ALA A 148 2.82 -12.76 12.18
C ALA A 148 1.73 -11.67 12.18
N TRP A 149 0.72 -11.77 13.06
CA TRP A 149 -0.33 -10.75 13.18
C TRP A 149 0.20 -9.44 13.71
N ILE A 150 1.09 -9.49 14.70
CA ILE A 150 1.72 -8.29 15.28
C ILE A 150 2.60 -7.60 14.24
N ALA A 151 3.44 -8.37 13.54
CA ALA A 151 4.28 -7.87 12.46
C ALA A 151 3.44 -7.25 11.34
N SER A 152 2.34 -7.89 10.95
CA SER A 152 1.42 -7.35 9.95
C SER A 152 0.67 -6.12 10.40
N ALA A 153 0.27 -6.02 11.68
CA ALA A 153 -0.34 -4.81 12.21
C ALA A 153 0.66 -3.65 12.17
N ALA A 154 1.91 -3.88 12.60
CA ALA A 154 2.98 -2.89 12.52
C ALA A 154 3.25 -2.46 11.06
N GLY A 155 3.30 -3.42 10.14
CA GLY A 155 3.44 -3.14 8.71
C GLY A 155 2.26 -2.34 8.15
N GLY A 156 1.02 -2.72 8.46
CA GLY A 156 -0.18 -2.01 8.02
C GLY A 156 -0.20 -0.56 8.53
N VAL A 157 0.15 -0.33 9.80
CA VAL A 157 0.31 1.02 10.36
C VAL A 157 1.39 1.80 9.62
N ALA A 158 2.54 1.17 9.33
CA ALA A 158 3.61 1.80 8.56
C ALA A 158 3.16 2.17 7.14
N VAL A 159 2.36 1.33 6.47
CA VAL A 159 1.77 1.64 5.17
C VAL A 159 0.85 2.85 5.28
N VAL A 160 -0.09 2.87 6.23
CA VAL A 160 -1.04 3.99 6.40
C VAL A 160 -0.30 5.31 6.66
N LEU A 161 0.64 5.31 7.61
CA LEU A 161 1.40 6.51 7.96
C LEU A 161 2.28 6.98 6.78
N GLY A 162 2.92 6.04 6.09
CA GLY A 162 3.71 6.33 4.89
C GLY A 162 2.85 6.91 3.78
N MET A 163 1.67 6.34 3.53
CA MET A 163 0.74 6.83 2.54
C MET A 163 0.23 8.23 2.87
N VAL A 164 -0.19 8.49 4.10
CA VAL A 164 -0.64 9.84 4.52
C VAL A 164 0.49 10.85 4.35
N SER A 165 1.72 10.53 4.79
CA SER A 165 2.87 11.42 4.64
C SER A 165 3.17 11.75 3.18
N ILE A 166 3.20 10.74 2.30
CA ILE A 166 3.50 10.94 0.87
C ILE A 166 2.34 11.67 0.19
N ALA A 167 1.10 11.30 0.51
CA ALA A 167 -0.08 11.94 -0.06
C ALA A 167 -0.14 13.43 0.27
N ASN A 168 0.14 13.83 1.51
CA ASN A 168 0.23 15.25 1.88
C ASN A 168 1.29 16.00 1.06
N GLN A 169 2.44 15.38 0.79
CA GLN A 169 3.48 15.98 -0.07
C GLN A 169 2.99 16.12 -1.53
N VAL A 170 2.27 15.13 -2.05
CA VAL A 170 1.72 15.16 -3.42
C VAL A 170 0.60 16.19 -3.55
N VAL A 171 -0.30 16.29 -2.57
CA VAL A 171 -1.38 17.29 -2.51
C VAL A 171 -0.80 18.71 -2.56
N GLY A 172 0.27 18.98 -1.80
CA GLY A 172 0.93 20.29 -1.82
C GLY A 172 1.51 20.69 -3.18
N LEU A 173 1.79 19.72 -4.05
CA LEU A 173 2.22 19.95 -5.44
C LEU A 173 1.03 20.16 -6.40
N LEU A 174 -0.16 19.67 -6.05
CA LEU A 174 -1.38 19.76 -6.85
C LEU A 174 -2.21 21.02 -6.53
N ASP A 175 -2.14 21.53 -5.30
CA ASP A 175 -2.77 22.78 -4.87
C ASP A 175 -1.77 23.70 -4.11
N PRO A 176 -0.98 24.52 -4.83
CA PRO A 176 -0.03 25.44 -4.20
C PRO A 176 -0.71 26.53 -3.34
N GLY A 177 -2.03 26.75 -3.49
CA GLY A 177 -2.82 27.73 -2.74
C GLY A 177 -3.18 27.32 -1.31
N ALA A 178 -2.98 26.05 -0.94
CA ALA A 178 -3.20 25.59 0.43
C ALA A 178 -2.14 26.15 1.40
N SER A 179 -0.89 26.31 0.94
CA SER A 179 0.24 26.82 1.75
C SER A 179 0.14 28.31 2.10
N THR A 180 -0.72 29.07 1.41
CA THR A 180 -0.91 30.50 1.63
C THR A 180 -2.04 30.81 2.63
N ARG A 181 -2.98 29.88 2.86
CA ARG A 181 -4.10 30.09 3.81
C ARG A 181 -3.73 29.81 5.27
N GLU A 182 -2.68 29.05 5.55
CA GLU A 182 -2.17 28.88 6.92
C GLU A 182 -1.36 30.10 7.42
N ARG A 183 -1.10 31.10 6.57
CA ARG A 183 -0.35 32.31 6.92
C ARG A 183 -1.19 33.59 6.95
N SER A 184 -2.51 33.50 6.74
CA SER A 184 -3.45 34.62 6.81
C SER A 184 -4.42 34.44 7.97
#